data_AF-A0A660T7K3-F1
#
_entry.id   AF-A0A660T7K3-F1
#
_cell.length_a   1.000
_cell.length_b   1.000
_cell.length_c   1.000
_cell.angle_alpha   90.00
_cell.angle_beta   90.00
_cell.angle_gamma   90.00
#
_symmetry.space_group_name_H-M   'P 1'
#
loop_
_entity.id
_entity.type
_entity.pdbx_description
1 polymer ?
#
loop_
_entity_poly.entity_id
_entity_poly.type
_entity_poly.pdbx_seq_one_letter_code
_entity_poly.pdbx_strand_id
1 'polypeptide(L)'
;MAVEKMNRVSLAFPAEKLEKEQIKVISTGEFEPVRITESLSDKSCSYIKQIDENPFDKLYSELMNFLKMTGYNPEFREADVDIRVEVDTEKLLSQIRQLNEKLNNTFEMRNNLKRELEHKEKVIPYLDILSDLDINLGDITNFEMVRLLFGRVPERNFEPLIYSSVNVPVLILEVNRDEDNVWVFAFTTPHFLNEAYKILHSAYFTEDSIPEGYSGTPLEIKEKLEARIKLDELQL
;
A
#
# COMPACT_ATOMS: atom_id res chain seq x y z
N MET A 1 -25.98 19.43 45.67
CA MET A 1 -26.60 19.44 44.34
C MET A 1 -28.09 19.63 44.53
N ALA A 2 -28.64 20.76 44.09
CA ALA A 2 -30.09 20.96 44.08
C ALA A 2 -30.67 20.12 42.93
N VAL A 3 -31.60 19.24 43.23
CA VAL A 3 -32.35 18.50 42.20
C VAL A 3 -33.49 19.40 41.77
N GLU A 4 -33.45 19.92 40.55
CA GLU A 4 -34.57 20.65 39.98
C GLU A 4 -35.67 19.70 39.51
N LYS A 5 -36.92 20.11 39.73
CA LYS A 5 -38.09 19.31 39.38
C LYS A 5 -38.37 19.44 37.89
N MET A 6 -38.11 18.37 37.12
CA MET A 6 -38.49 18.30 35.71
C MET A 6 -39.95 17.91 35.54
N ASN A 7 -40.60 18.47 34.52
CA ASN A 7 -41.97 18.12 34.12
C ASN A 7 -41.94 17.35 32.80
N ARG A 8 -42.71 16.27 32.73
CA ARG A 8 -42.86 15.50 31.49
C ARG A 8 -43.81 16.21 30.54
N VAL A 9 -43.34 16.50 29.33
CA VAL A 9 -44.14 17.12 28.26
C VAL A 9 -44.07 16.27 26.99
N SER A 10 -45.18 16.18 26.27
CA SER A 10 -45.27 15.50 24.98
C SER A 10 -45.49 16.54 23.90
N LEU A 11 -44.59 16.57 22.91
CA LEU A 11 -44.65 17.51 21.79
C LEU A 11 -44.99 16.75 20.50
N ALA A 12 -45.88 17.30 19.70
CA ALA A 12 -46.25 16.76 18.40
C ALA A 12 -46.09 17.86 17.35
N PHE A 13 -45.36 17.55 16.27
CA PHE A 13 -45.07 18.48 15.19
C PHE A 13 -45.48 17.88 13.84
N PRO A 14 -45.88 18.70 12.86
CA PRO A 14 -45.99 18.26 11.47
C PRO A 14 -44.66 17.70 10.97
N ALA A 15 -44.68 16.61 10.20
CA ALA A 15 -43.48 15.94 9.70
C ALA A 15 -42.53 16.90 8.96
N GLU A 16 -43.09 17.80 8.14
CA GLU A 16 -42.34 18.80 7.35
C GLU A 16 -41.58 19.83 8.21
N LYS A 17 -41.99 20.02 9.47
CA LYS A 17 -41.39 21.01 10.38
C LYS A 17 -40.63 20.36 11.53
N LEU A 18 -40.59 19.04 11.58
CA LEU A 18 -40.10 18.28 12.73
C LEU A 18 -38.66 18.63 13.07
N GLU A 19 -37.76 18.58 12.09
CA GLU A 19 -36.32 18.85 12.27
C GLU A 19 -36.07 20.28 12.76
N LYS A 20 -36.72 21.26 12.12
CA LYS A 20 -36.60 22.69 12.50
C LYS A 20 -37.09 22.98 13.91
N GLU A 21 -38.21 22.39 14.32
CA GLU A 21 -38.73 22.60 15.69
C GLU A 21 -37.93 21.80 16.72
N GLN A 22 -37.44 20.60 16.38
CA GLN A 22 -36.54 19.82 17.26
C GLN A 22 -35.25 20.58 17.57
N ILE A 23 -34.62 21.19 16.57
CA ILE A 23 -33.40 21.99 16.77
C ILE A 23 -33.63 23.13 17.77
N LYS A 24 -34.78 23.81 17.70
CA LYS A 24 -35.12 24.88 18.65
C LYS A 24 -35.32 24.37 20.07
N VAL A 25 -35.95 23.20 20.22
CA VAL A 25 -36.20 22.61 21.53
C VAL A 25 -34.88 22.14 22.16
N ILE A 26 -34.05 21.43 21.40
CA ILE A 26 -32.76 20.91 21.89
C ILE A 26 -31.78 22.05 22.20
N SER A 27 -31.75 23.11 21.39
CA SER A 27 -30.83 24.24 21.59
C SER A 27 -31.12 25.07 22.85
N THR A 28 -32.29 24.91 23.48
CA THR A 28 -32.59 25.57 24.76
C THR A 28 -31.76 25.00 25.92
N GLY A 29 -31.29 23.75 25.82
CA GLY A 29 -30.61 23.05 26.92
C GLY A 29 -31.52 22.69 28.10
N GLU A 30 -32.80 23.01 28.04
CA GLU A 30 -33.80 22.79 29.10
C GLU A 30 -34.61 21.49 28.89
N PHE A 31 -34.29 20.73 27.84
CA PHE A 31 -35.08 19.59 27.41
C PHE A 31 -34.24 18.30 27.33
N GLU A 32 -34.74 17.24 27.96
CA GLU A 32 -34.17 15.89 27.86
C GLU A 32 -35.10 14.99 27.03
N PRO A 33 -34.69 14.56 25.82
CA PRO A 33 -35.50 13.69 24.99
C PRO A 33 -35.58 12.28 25.57
N VAL A 34 -36.80 11.80 25.81
CA VAL A 34 -37.09 10.44 26.27
C VAL A 34 -37.67 9.61 25.13
N ARG A 35 -37.34 8.32 25.06
CA ARG A 35 -37.90 7.43 24.05
C ARG A 35 -39.42 7.33 24.22
N ILE A 36 -40.16 7.54 23.13
CA ILE A 36 -41.63 7.53 23.16
C ILE A 36 -42.19 6.17 23.59
N THR A 37 -41.46 5.07 23.35
CA THR A 37 -41.80 3.70 23.78
C THR A 37 -41.82 3.53 25.30
N GLU A 38 -41.04 4.31 26.04
CA GLU A 38 -41.07 4.33 27.52
C GLU A 38 -42.28 5.09 28.07
N SER A 39 -43.06 5.71 27.17
CA SER A 39 -44.20 6.57 27.50
C SER A 39 -45.55 6.00 27.05
N LEU A 40 -45.54 4.95 26.23
CA LEU A 40 -46.74 4.43 25.56
C LEU A 40 -47.01 2.98 25.96
N SER A 41 -48.29 2.59 25.94
CA SER A 41 -48.70 1.19 26.12
C SER A 41 -48.32 0.34 24.90
N ASP A 42 -48.01 -0.95 25.09
CA ASP A 42 -47.56 -1.89 24.04
C ASP A 42 -48.38 -1.88 22.75
N LYS A 43 -49.71 -1.67 22.84
CA LYS A 43 -50.61 -1.63 21.68
C LYS A 43 -50.45 -0.39 20.78
N SER A 44 -49.87 0.69 21.31
CA SER A 44 -49.69 1.96 20.60
C SER A 44 -48.32 2.05 19.91
N CYS A 45 -47.34 1.27 20.38
CA CYS A 45 -46.00 1.21 19.79
C CYS A 45 -46.00 0.62 18.37
N SER A 46 -46.97 -0.25 18.03
CA SER A 46 -47.09 -0.88 16.71
C SER A 46 -47.44 0.10 15.58
N TYR A 47 -47.99 1.27 15.90
CA TYR A 47 -48.36 2.30 14.92
C TYR A 47 -47.27 3.35 14.70
N ILE A 48 -46.14 3.25 15.43
CA ILE A 48 -45.03 4.20 15.35
C ILE A 48 -43.95 3.62 14.45
N LYS A 49 -43.69 4.29 13.32
CA LYS A 49 -42.53 4.01 12.48
C LYS A 49 -41.28 4.52 13.19
N GLN A 50 -40.49 3.60 13.73
CA GLN A 50 -39.16 3.92 14.26
C GLN A 50 -38.20 4.03 13.07
N ILE A 51 -37.40 5.10 13.05
CA ILE A 51 -36.27 5.25 12.14
C ILE A 51 -35.07 4.79 12.95
N ASP A 52 -34.61 3.56 12.72
CA ASP A 52 -33.51 2.96 13.48
C ASP A 52 -32.13 3.39 12.98
N GLU A 53 -32.04 3.86 11.73
CA GLU A 53 -30.77 4.29 11.13
C GLU A 53 -30.60 5.80 11.18
N ASN A 54 -29.46 6.26 11.71
CA ASN A 54 -29.08 7.66 11.69
C ASN A 54 -28.76 8.07 10.23
N PRO A 55 -29.47 9.06 9.65
CA PRO A 55 -29.27 9.47 8.27
C PRO A 55 -27.86 10.04 7.99
N PHE A 56 -27.14 10.49 9.03
CA PHE A 56 -25.81 11.07 8.91
C PHE A 56 -24.66 10.05 9.06
N ASP A 57 -24.92 8.81 9.47
CA ASP A 57 -23.86 7.84 9.78
C ASP A 57 -22.94 7.55 8.60
N LYS A 58 -23.51 7.41 7.40
CA LYS A 58 -22.73 7.16 6.17
C LYS A 58 -21.84 8.35 5.83
N LEU A 59 -22.39 9.56 5.91
CA LEU A 59 -21.68 10.80 5.65
C LEU A 59 -20.53 11.00 6.65
N TYR A 60 -20.82 10.79 7.93
CA TYR A 60 -19.83 10.89 9.00
C TYR A 60 -18.70 9.89 8.82
N SER A 61 -19.02 8.64 8.48
CA SER A 61 -18.02 7.59 8.24
C SER A 61 -17.08 7.94 7.09
N GLU A 62 -17.61 8.45 5.98
CA GLU A 62 -16.83 8.87 4.81
C GLU A 62 -15.93 10.07 5.11
N LEU A 63 -16.43 11.05 5.87
CA LEU A 63 -15.64 12.18 6.37
C LEU A 63 -14.50 11.72 7.28
N MET A 64 -14.79 10.82 8.22
CA MET A 64 -13.78 10.32 9.14
C MET A 64 -12.70 9.51 8.40
N ASN A 65 -13.04 8.79 7.33
CA ASN A 65 -12.06 8.14 6.48
C ASN A 65 -11.14 9.17 5.80
N PHE A 66 -11.71 10.24 5.24
CA PHE A 66 -10.93 11.33 4.63
C PHE A 66 -9.95 11.96 5.64
N LEU A 67 -10.42 12.30 6.83
CA LEU A 67 -9.61 12.91 7.89
C LEU A 67 -8.49 11.97 8.36
N LYS A 68 -8.80 10.68 8.54
CA LYS A 68 -7.79 9.66 8.89
C LYS A 68 -6.71 9.52 7.82
N MET A 69 -7.09 9.51 6.54
CA MET A 69 -6.14 9.40 5.43
C MET A 69 -5.22 10.61 5.30
N THR A 70 -5.74 11.81 5.56
CA THR A 70 -4.99 13.07 5.45
C THR A 70 -4.21 13.42 6.71
N GLY A 71 -4.58 12.85 7.87
CA GLY A 71 -4.06 13.26 9.17
C GLY A 71 -4.54 14.66 9.60
N TYR A 72 -5.48 15.26 8.85
CA TYR A 72 -6.03 16.55 9.17
C TYR A 72 -7.00 16.44 10.35
N ASN A 73 -6.81 17.28 11.37
CA ASN A 73 -7.71 17.36 12.50
C ASN A 73 -8.38 18.75 12.52
N PRO A 74 -9.66 18.86 12.16
CA PRO A 74 -10.35 20.14 12.14
C PRO A 74 -10.51 20.68 13.58
N GLU A 75 -10.29 21.98 13.76
CA GLU A 75 -10.66 22.65 15.01
C GLU A 75 -12.19 22.82 15.07
N PHE A 76 -12.81 22.31 16.14
CA PHE A 76 -14.24 22.52 16.38
C PHE A 76 -14.46 23.78 17.21
N ARG A 77 -15.27 24.70 16.69
CA ARG A 77 -15.73 25.89 17.41
C ARG A 77 -17.23 25.95 17.30
N GLU A 78 -17.91 25.91 18.44
CA GLU A 78 -19.37 25.90 18.50
C GLU A 78 -19.99 27.17 17.89
N ALA A 79 -19.28 28.31 17.98
CA ALA A 79 -19.68 29.58 17.38
C ALA A 79 -19.74 29.55 15.83
N ASP A 80 -19.05 28.60 15.19
CA ASP A 80 -19.00 28.46 13.73
C ASP A 80 -20.13 27.57 13.18
N VAL A 81 -20.94 26.96 14.07
CA VAL A 81 -22.01 26.04 13.70
C VAL A 81 -23.36 26.75 13.71
N ASP A 82 -23.91 27.04 12.53
CA ASP A 82 -25.31 27.45 12.40
C ASP A 82 -26.21 26.23 12.17
N ILE A 83 -26.83 25.75 13.25
CA ILE A 83 -27.74 24.59 13.26
C ILE A 83 -29.01 24.87 12.43
N ARG A 84 -29.26 26.10 11.98
CA ARG A 84 -30.43 26.45 11.14
C ARG A 84 -30.21 26.19 9.66
N VAL A 85 -28.97 25.90 9.25
CA VAL A 85 -28.64 25.60 7.85
C VAL A 85 -29.02 24.16 7.55
N GLU A 86 -29.95 23.98 6.61
CA GLU A 86 -30.32 22.66 6.12
C GLU A 86 -29.17 22.07 5.31
N VAL A 87 -28.81 20.83 5.65
CA VAL A 87 -27.66 20.14 5.05
C VAL A 87 -28.16 19.13 4.03
N ASP A 88 -27.80 19.34 2.77
CA ASP A 88 -28.03 18.36 1.70
C ASP A 88 -27.03 17.20 1.86
N THR A 89 -27.48 16.16 2.56
CA THR A 89 -26.67 14.99 2.90
C THR A 89 -26.25 14.18 1.67
N GLU A 90 -27.10 14.10 0.64
CA GLU A 90 -26.79 13.37 -0.60
C GLU A 90 -25.70 14.08 -1.39
N LYS A 91 -25.81 15.41 -1.54
CA LYS A 91 -24.81 16.21 -2.22
C LYS A 91 -23.47 16.16 -1.50
N LEU A 92 -23.45 16.37 -0.18
CA LEU A 92 -22.20 16.30 0.59
C LEU A 92 -21.57 14.90 0.52
N LEU A 93 -22.37 13.85 0.64
CA LEU A 93 -21.90 12.47 0.54
C LEU A 93 -21.24 12.22 -0.83
N SER A 94 -21.83 12.71 -1.92
CA SER A 94 -21.25 12.59 -3.25
C SER A 94 -19.91 13.31 -3.38
N GLN A 95 -19.77 14.50 -2.79
CA GLN A 95 -18.54 15.29 -2.83
C GLN A 95 -17.42 14.62 -2.02
N ILE A 96 -17.73 14.13 -0.82
CA ILE A 96 -16.76 13.46 0.04
C ILE A 96 -16.30 12.14 -0.59
N ARG A 97 -17.20 11.38 -1.22
CA ARG A 97 -16.82 10.18 -1.96
C ARG A 97 -15.86 10.47 -3.09
N GLN A 98 -16.12 11.50 -3.90
CA GLN A 98 -15.18 11.91 -4.96
C GLN A 98 -13.82 12.33 -4.41
N LEU A 99 -13.78 12.98 -3.25
CA LEU A 99 -12.54 13.34 -2.58
C LEU A 99 -11.78 12.11 -2.07
N ASN A 100 -12.48 11.17 -1.43
CA ASN A 100 -11.91 9.90 -0.97
C ASN A 100 -11.37 9.07 -2.14
N GLU A 101 -12.10 8.97 -3.25
CA GLU A 101 -11.62 8.28 -4.46
C GLU A 101 -10.34 8.91 -5.02
N LYS A 102 -10.30 10.25 -5.16
CA LYS A 102 -9.10 10.96 -5.64
C LYS A 102 -7.91 10.76 -4.72
N LEU A 103 -8.12 10.81 -3.40
CA LEU A 103 -7.08 10.53 -2.43
C LEU A 103 -6.57 9.10 -2.55
N ASN A 104 -7.46 8.11 -2.57
CA ASN A 104 -7.09 6.70 -2.73
C ASN A 104 -6.26 6.47 -3.98
N ASN A 105 -6.70 6.99 -5.14
CA ASN A 105 -5.96 6.87 -6.39
C ASN A 105 -4.55 7.50 -6.29
N THR A 106 -4.44 8.63 -5.60
CA THR A 106 -3.15 9.32 -5.41
C THR A 106 -2.23 8.53 -4.47
N PHE A 107 -2.77 7.97 -3.39
CA PHE A 107 -2.02 7.10 -2.47
C PHE A 107 -1.57 5.81 -3.14
N GLU A 108 -2.43 5.19 -3.94
CA GLU A 108 -2.07 4.00 -4.72
C GLU A 108 -0.98 4.31 -5.74
N MET A 109 -1.11 5.41 -6.49
CA MET A 109 -0.11 5.86 -7.44
C MET A 109 1.23 6.10 -6.72
N ARG A 110 1.23 6.83 -5.61
CA ARG A 110 2.42 7.08 -4.79
C ARG A 110 3.07 5.78 -4.30
N ASN A 111 2.27 4.83 -3.82
CA ASN A 111 2.77 3.56 -3.30
C ASN A 111 3.36 2.69 -4.42
N ASN A 112 2.74 2.69 -5.59
CA ASN A 112 3.28 2.01 -6.77
C ASN A 112 4.61 2.63 -7.22
N LEU A 113 4.67 3.96 -7.34
CA LEU A 113 5.92 4.68 -7.64
C LEU A 113 7.02 4.35 -6.63
N LYS A 114 6.70 4.35 -5.33
CA LYS A 114 7.65 4.00 -4.28
C LYS A 114 8.17 2.56 -4.43
N ARG A 115 7.28 1.60 -4.69
CA ARG A 115 7.67 0.19 -4.93
C ARG A 115 8.55 0.04 -6.17
N GLU A 116 8.23 0.74 -7.25
CA GLU A 116 9.05 0.75 -8.46
C GLU A 116 10.43 1.33 -8.20
N LEU A 117 10.51 2.41 -7.42
CA LEU A 117 11.78 3.04 -7.02
C LEU A 117 12.61 2.09 -6.16
N GLU A 118 12.02 1.49 -5.12
CA GLU A 118 12.69 0.48 -4.28
C GLU A 118 13.17 -0.73 -5.11
N HIS A 119 12.43 -1.13 -6.14
CA HIS A 119 12.86 -2.20 -7.04
C HIS A 119 14.06 -1.78 -7.89
N LYS A 120 14.05 -0.58 -8.47
CA LYS A 120 15.17 -0.02 -9.27
C LYS A 120 16.43 0.13 -8.43
N GLU A 121 16.31 0.62 -7.19
CA GLU A 121 17.44 0.75 -6.27
C GLU A 121 18.08 -0.61 -5.93
N LYS A 122 17.27 -1.66 -5.76
CA LYS A 122 17.77 -3.02 -5.52
C LYS A 122 18.52 -3.60 -6.72
N VAL A 123 18.26 -3.13 -7.93
CA VAL A 123 18.93 -3.60 -9.15
C VAL A 123 20.35 -3.03 -9.28
N ILE A 124 20.61 -1.81 -8.78
CA ILE A 124 21.90 -1.13 -8.94
C ILE A 124 23.09 -1.95 -8.41
N PRO A 125 23.06 -2.54 -7.20
CA PRO A 125 24.17 -3.35 -6.71
C PRO A 125 24.53 -4.53 -7.63
N TYR A 126 23.53 -5.15 -8.26
CA TYR A 126 23.75 -6.22 -9.22
C TYR A 126 24.41 -5.71 -10.50
N LEU A 127 24.07 -4.50 -10.96
CA LEU A 127 24.72 -3.88 -12.11
C LEU A 127 26.17 -3.47 -11.80
N ASP A 128 26.48 -3.13 -10.55
CA ASP A 128 27.84 -2.87 -10.09
C ASP A 128 28.70 -4.13 -10.12
N ILE A 129 28.17 -5.26 -9.65
CA ILE A 129 28.86 -6.55 -9.74
C ILE A 129 29.18 -6.91 -11.21
N LEU A 130 28.26 -6.57 -12.11
CA LEU A 130 28.34 -6.88 -13.53
C LEU A 130 29.08 -5.80 -14.35
N SER A 131 29.50 -4.67 -13.76
CA SER A 131 29.97 -3.50 -14.51
C SER A 131 31.21 -3.76 -15.36
N ASP A 132 32.03 -4.73 -14.94
CA ASP A 132 33.27 -5.12 -15.62
C ASP A 132 33.03 -6.01 -16.84
N LEU A 133 31.79 -6.47 -17.04
CA LEU A 133 31.39 -7.26 -18.21
C LEU A 133 30.88 -6.34 -19.33
N ASP A 134 31.60 -6.32 -20.46
CA ASP A 134 31.14 -5.69 -21.70
C ASP A 134 30.17 -6.61 -22.46
N ILE A 135 29.05 -6.96 -21.82
CA ILE A 135 28.06 -7.91 -22.34
C ILE A 135 26.67 -7.29 -22.26
N ASN A 136 25.83 -7.53 -23.27
CA ASN A 136 24.43 -7.12 -23.22
C ASN A 136 23.63 -8.03 -22.27
N LEU A 137 23.05 -7.43 -21.22
CA LEU A 137 22.27 -8.17 -20.22
C LEU A 137 21.06 -8.90 -20.83
N GLY A 138 20.44 -8.32 -21.86
CA GLY A 138 19.28 -8.93 -22.53
C GLY A 138 19.63 -10.19 -23.32
N ASP A 139 20.89 -10.32 -23.77
CA ASP A 139 21.35 -11.48 -24.53
C ASP A 139 21.67 -12.66 -23.60
N ILE A 140 22.18 -12.38 -22.40
CA ILE A 140 22.56 -13.44 -21.44
C ILE A 140 21.37 -14.06 -20.70
N THR A 141 20.26 -13.34 -20.56
CA THR A 141 19.06 -13.86 -19.90
C THR A 141 18.16 -14.68 -20.85
N ASN A 142 18.39 -14.61 -22.17
CA ASN A 142 17.52 -15.20 -23.20
C ASN A 142 18.11 -16.45 -23.90
N PHE A 143 18.82 -17.32 -23.18
CA PHE A 143 19.30 -18.56 -23.78
C PHE A 143 18.25 -19.68 -23.78
N GLU A 144 17.84 -20.14 -24.97
CA GLU A 144 16.92 -21.28 -25.10
C GLU A 144 17.58 -22.63 -24.74
N MET A 145 18.86 -22.80 -25.13
CA MET A 145 19.58 -24.08 -25.04
C MET A 145 20.49 -24.21 -23.80
N VAL A 146 20.72 -23.11 -23.09
CA VAL A 146 21.61 -23.05 -21.91
C VAL A 146 20.84 -22.41 -20.76
N ARG A 147 21.09 -22.90 -19.55
CA ARG A 147 20.61 -22.31 -18.29
C ARG A 147 21.76 -21.55 -17.67
N LEU A 148 21.51 -20.29 -17.36
CA LEU A 148 22.41 -19.40 -16.66
C LEU A 148 22.00 -19.37 -15.18
N LEU A 149 22.93 -19.71 -14.30
CA LEU A 149 22.81 -19.58 -12.86
C LEU A 149 23.75 -18.47 -12.42
N PHE A 150 23.23 -17.49 -11.69
CA PHE A 150 24.02 -16.40 -11.13
C PHE A 150 23.96 -16.45 -9.61
N GLY A 151 25.05 -16.08 -8.97
CA GLY A 151 25.09 -16.05 -7.53
C GLY A 151 26.50 -15.95 -6.98
N ARG A 152 26.60 -16.21 -5.69
CA ARG A 152 27.85 -16.03 -4.93
C ARG A 152 28.27 -17.30 -4.23
N VAL A 153 29.59 -17.46 -4.11
CA VAL A 153 30.27 -18.56 -3.44
C VAL A 153 31.25 -17.96 -2.44
N PRO A 154 31.35 -18.48 -1.20
CA PRO A 154 32.39 -18.04 -0.28
C PRO A 154 33.78 -18.21 -0.89
N GLU A 155 34.68 -17.22 -0.76
CA GLU A 155 35.99 -17.24 -1.44
C GLU A 155 36.78 -18.54 -1.17
N ARG A 156 36.78 -19.00 0.09
CA ARG A 156 37.44 -20.24 0.53
C ARG A 156 36.93 -21.51 -0.18
N ASN A 157 35.73 -21.46 -0.77
CA ASN A 157 35.04 -22.56 -1.43
C ASN A 157 35.11 -22.47 -2.97
N PHE A 158 35.62 -21.36 -3.53
CA PHE A 158 35.69 -21.16 -4.98
C PHE A 158 36.69 -22.10 -5.67
N GLU A 159 37.92 -22.21 -5.16
CA GLU A 159 38.90 -23.16 -5.72
C GLU A 159 38.40 -24.63 -5.67
N PRO A 160 37.88 -25.14 -4.52
CA PRO A 160 37.24 -26.46 -4.48
C PRO A 160 36.10 -26.64 -5.48
N LEU A 161 35.30 -25.60 -5.72
CA LEU A 161 34.21 -25.63 -6.69
C LEU A 161 34.75 -25.90 -8.10
N ILE A 162 35.79 -25.18 -8.54
CA ILE A 162 36.41 -25.35 -9.86
C ILE A 162 36.96 -26.77 -10.04
N TYR A 163 37.62 -27.34 -9.02
CA TYR A 163 38.09 -28.73 -9.08
C TYR A 163 36.95 -29.74 -9.18
N SER A 164 35.85 -29.51 -8.47
CA SER A 164 34.69 -30.40 -8.51
C SER A 164 33.91 -30.32 -9.82
N SER A 165 33.92 -29.17 -10.50
CA SER A 165 33.22 -28.97 -11.77
C SER A 165 33.88 -29.65 -12.97
N VAL A 166 35.14 -30.12 -12.86
CA VAL A 166 35.88 -30.72 -13.99
C VAL A 166 35.14 -31.90 -14.65
N ASN A 167 34.39 -32.67 -13.86
CA ASN A 167 33.69 -33.88 -14.34
C ASN A 167 32.21 -33.66 -14.65
N VAL A 168 31.72 -32.43 -14.54
CA VAL A 168 30.31 -32.09 -14.83
C VAL A 168 30.28 -31.04 -15.93
N PRO A 169 29.36 -31.15 -16.90
CA PRO A 169 29.22 -30.17 -17.98
C PRO A 169 28.58 -28.87 -17.45
N VAL A 170 29.35 -28.13 -16.68
CA VAL A 170 29.06 -26.79 -16.17
C VAL A 170 30.27 -25.90 -16.43
N LEU A 171 30.03 -24.74 -17.03
CA LEU A 171 31.05 -23.70 -17.23
C LEU A 171 30.86 -22.65 -16.13
N ILE A 172 31.86 -22.46 -15.29
CA ILE A 172 31.85 -21.46 -14.22
C ILE A 172 32.77 -20.31 -14.61
N LEU A 173 32.23 -19.10 -14.64
CA LEU A 173 32.95 -17.86 -14.93
C LEU A 173 32.89 -16.95 -13.70
N GLU A 174 34.05 -16.52 -13.23
CA GLU A 174 34.16 -15.47 -12.20
C GLU A 174 33.79 -14.13 -12.83
N VAL A 175 32.87 -13.43 -12.18
CA VAL A 175 32.34 -12.13 -12.61
C VAL A 175 32.96 -11.02 -11.77
N ASN A 176 32.97 -11.21 -10.46
CA ASN A 176 33.47 -10.24 -9.50
C ASN A 176 33.93 -10.96 -8.23
N ARG A 177 34.76 -10.31 -7.41
CA ARG A 177 35.27 -10.84 -6.16
C ARG A 177 35.31 -9.74 -5.10
N ASP A 178 34.63 -10.01 -4.00
CA ASP A 178 34.63 -9.23 -2.76
C ASP A 178 35.50 -9.91 -1.68
N GLU A 179 35.68 -9.29 -0.51
CA GLU A 179 36.51 -9.83 0.59
C GLU A 179 36.06 -11.21 1.11
N ASP A 180 34.76 -11.51 1.05
CA ASP A 180 34.19 -12.76 1.59
C ASP A 180 33.64 -13.70 0.51
N ASN A 181 33.34 -13.18 -0.68
CA ASN A 181 32.55 -13.88 -1.70
C ASN A 181 33.08 -13.66 -3.12
N VAL A 182 32.93 -14.69 -3.95
CA VAL A 182 33.17 -14.66 -5.40
C VAL A 182 31.83 -14.76 -6.10
N TRP A 183 31.52 -13.79 -6.95
CA TRP A 183 30.35 -13.77 -7.82
C TRP A 183 30.64 -14.53 -9.09
N VAL A 184 29.75 -15.45 -9.46
CA VAL A 184 29.98 -16.37 -10.56
C VAL A 184 28.75 -16.51 -11.46
N PHE A 185 29.00 -16.71 -12.74
CA PHE A 185 28.04 -17.28 -13.67
C PHE A 185 28.35 -18.75 -13.89
N ALA A 186 27.36 -19.61 -13.68
CA ALA A 186 27.41 -21.02 -14.03
C ALA A 186 26.46 -21.30 -15.21
N PHE A 187 27.03 -21.76 -16.32
CA PHE A 187 26.30 -22.14 -17.52
C PHE A 187 26.23 -23.66 -17.60
N THR A 188 25.02 -24.20 -17.75
CA THR A 188 24.80 -25.64 -17.96
C THR A 188 23.66 -25.88 -18.92
N THR A 189 23.53 -27.09 -19.47
CA THR A 189 22.36 -27.44 -20.27
C THR A 189 21.23 -27.94 -19.38
N PRO A 190 19.95 -27.84 -19.79
CA PRO A 190 18.82 -28.31 -19.00
C PRO A 190 18.93 -29.78 -18.56
N HIS A 191 19.67 -30.61 -19.30
CA HIS A 191 19.87 -32.02 -18.99
C HIS A 191 20.75 -32.24 -17.74
N PHE A 192 21.72 -31.37 -17.49
CA PHE A 192 22.71 -31.50 -16.42
C PHE A 192 22.46 -30.53 -15.26
N LEU A 193 21.35 -29.79 -15.29
CA LEU A 193 20.99 -28.78 -14.29
C LEU A 193 21.00 -29.34 -12.86
N ASN A 194 20.45 -30.54 -12.64
CA ASN A 194 20.45 -31.17 -11.32
C ASN A 194 21.86 -31.52 -10.80
N GLU A 195 22.79 -31.86 -11.70
CA GLU A 195 24.17 -32.17 -11.34
C GLU A 195 24.96 -30.89 -11.07
N ALA A 196 24.74 -29.85 -11.89
CA ALA A 196 25.28 -28.52 -11.67
C ALA A 196 24.86 -27.97 -10.30
N TYR A 197 23.57 -28.06 -9.94
CA TYR A 197 23.09 -27.64 -8.62
C TYR A 197 23.74 -28.39 -7.47
N LYS A 198 23.96 -29.71 -7.60
CA LYS A 198 24.63 -30.49 -6.55
C LYS A 198 26.05 -30.00 -6.28
N ILE A 199 26.80 -29.71 -7.35
CA ILE A 199 28.16 -29.18 -7.23
C ILE A 199 28.15 -27.76 -6.66
N LEU A 200 27.28 -26.89 -7.16
CA LEU A 200 27.15 -25.52 -6.67
C LEU A 200 26.79 -25.50 -5.18
N HIS A 201 25.79 -26.28 -4.76
CA HIS A 201 25.42 -26.39 -3.34
C HIS A 201 26.52 -26.99 -2.48
N SER A 202 27.34 -27.91 -2.99
CA SER A 202 28.49 -28.44 -2.24
C SER A 202 29.53 -27.36 -1.91
N ALA A 203 29.57 -26.28 -2.71
CA ALA A 203 30.43 -25.12 -2.48
C ALA A 203 29.74 -23.98 -1.70
N TYR A 204 28.55 -24.20 -1.12
CA TYR A 204 27.75 -23.16 -0.47
C TYR A 204 27.33 -22.01 -1.42
N PHE A 205 27.10 -22.33 -2.69
CA PHE A 205 26.53 -21.39 -3.64
C PHE A 205 25.16 -20.89 -3.17
N THR A 206 24.98 -19.58 -3.19
CA THR A 206 23.71 -18.90 -3.01
C THR A 206 23.29 -18.32 -4.34
N GLU A 207 22.17 -18.80 -4.88
CA GLU A 207 21.61 -18.31 -6.14
C GLU A 207 21.00 -16.92 -5.94
N ASP A 208 21.35 -15.99 -6.82
CA ASP A 208 20.78 -14.65 -6.93
C ASP A 208 20.20 -14.46 -8.34
N SER A 209 19.15 -13.66 -8.46
CA SER A 209 18.51 -13.41 -9.75
C SER A 209 19.19 -12.25 -10.47
N ILE A 210 19.54 -12.45 -11.74
CA ILE A 210 19.97 -11.36 -12.62
C ILE A 210 18.76 -10.45 -12.87
N PRO A 211 18.94 -9.12 -12.87
CA PRO A 211 17.88 -8.21 -13.29
C PRO A 211 17.39 -8.51 -14.72
N GLU A 212 16.15 -8.99 -14.83
CA GLU A 212 15.50 -9.27 -16.12
C GLU A 212 14.84 -8.02 -16.71
N GLY A 213 14.63 -8.01 -18.04
CA GLY A 213 13.91 -6.93 -18.73
C GLY A 213 14.75 -5.69 -19.07
N TYR A 214 16.07 -5.75 -18.86
CA TYR A 214 17.02 -4.71 -19.25
C TYR A 214 17.82 -5.15 -20.49
N SER A 215 18.10 -4.20 -21.38
CA SER A 215 18.91 -4.43 -22.58
C SER A 215 19.95 -3.33 -22.73
N GLY A 216 21.18 -3.72 -23.08
CA GLY A 216 22.37 -2.88 -23.06
C GLY A 216 23.43 -3.42 -22.10
N THR A 217 24.55 -2.72 -22.00
CA THR A 217 25.62 -3.06 -21.05
C THR A 217 25.20 -2.70 -19.61
N PRO A 218 25.74 -3.38 -18.58
CA PRO A 218 25.44 -3.07 -17.18
C PRO A 218 25.67 -1.60 -16.83
N LEU A 219 26.74 -0.99 -17.36
CA LEU A 219 27.04 0.44 -17.19
C LEU A 219 25.97 1.35 -17.81
N GLU A 220 25.57 1.11 -19.06
CA GLU A 220 24.51 1.89 -19.71
C GLU A 220 23.16 1.77 -18.99
N ILE A 221 22.84 0.56 -18.50
CA ILE A 221 21.60 0.31 -17.77
C ILE A 221 21.64 1.04 -16.42
N LYS A 222 22.78 1.01 -15.73
CA LYS A 222 22.98 1.71 -14.47
C LYS A 222 22.77 3.21 -14.62
N GLU A 223 23.43 3.85 -15.60
CA GLU A 223 23.27 5.29 -15.86
C GLU A 223 21.81 5.67 -16.14
N LYS A 224 21.11 4.86 -16.96
CA LYS A 224 19.69 5.07 -17.27
C LYS A 224 18.80 4.91 -16.02
N LEU A 225 19.10 3.94 -15.16
CA LEU A 225 18.35 3.70 -13.93
C LEU A 225 18.58 4.81 -12.91
N GLU A 226 19.81 5.25 -12.68
CA GLU A 226 20.12 6.36 -11.78
C GLU A 226 19.46 7.66 -12.24
N ALA A 227 19.45 7.94 -13.55
CA ALA A 227 18.76 9.09 -14.10
C ALA A 227 17.24 9.02 -13.88
N ARG A 228 16.65 7.81 -14.03
CA ARG A 228 15.22 7.58 -13.78
C ARG A 228 14.87 7.69 -12.30
N ILE A 229 15.68 7.13 -11.40
CA ILE A 229 15.46 7.23 -9.94
C ILE A 229 15.43 8.69 -9.53
N LYS A 230 16.39 9.50 -9.96
CA LYS A 230 16.39 10.96 -9.67
C LYS A 230 15.13 11.66 -10.19
N LEU A 231 14.61 11.25 -11.34
CA LEU A 231 13.40 11.84 -11.90
C LEU A 231 12.14 11.40 -11.12
N ASP A 232 12.08 10.14 -10.70
CA ASP A 232 10.98 9.58 -9.91
C ASP A 232 10.97 10.16 -8.48
N GLU A 233 12.15 10.41 -7.88
CA GLU A 233 12.29 11.10 -6.59
C GLU A 233 11.73 12.52 -6.62
N LEU A 234 11.88 13.24 -7.75
CA LEU A 234 11.32 14.58 -7.92
C LEU A 234 9.79 14.59 -8.08
N GLN A 235 9.19 13.43 -8.36
CA GLN A 235 7.74 13.28 -8.52
C GLN A 235 7.01 12.82 -7.24
N LEU A 236 7.77 12.43 -6.21
CA LEU A 236 7.27 11.94 -4.91
C LEU A 236 7.05 13.05 -3.87
#